data_AF-A0A1H7A8S9-F1
#
_entry.id   AF-A0A1H7A8S9-F1
#
_cell.length_a   1.000
_cell.length_b   1.000
_cell.length_c   1.000
_cell.angle_alpha   90.00
_cell.angle_beta   90.00
_cell.angle_gamma   90.00
#
_symmetry.space_group_name_H-M   'P 1'
#
loop_
_entity.id
_entity.type
_entity.pdbx_description
1 polymer ?
#
loop_
_entity_poly.entity_id
_entity_poly.type
_entity_poly.pdbx_seq_one_letter_code
_entity_poly.pdbx_strand_id
1 'polypeptide(L)'
;MSTFDFQLWNNNDQGGGSDSYNGAQGQENIDANNDSLQTADGTWVIVFDETEYTGNVWKINPGTYESDLNHVNRYDSSGSKVGVWKNAIQSFIIYKQEPAFWGSSSWPSKSQLIQLQEYQALFTENEDFEGDNRVFTAPDNEASLSDIGYENDSDKMSGTGSVSALKTGNGAWLIIFDDTDFDGDFQKIGPNVTYSNLNDLERKDINGNNDGDWQDQIQSFLLYNYQPEFWNTSYSRPYVDFTTFYNLYPYPTSSVSDNKVVYMVEDSTYTVDCPDFTEQSTKQSLSVNDDDDTTNLPANGWTKYGMSLTHENPALTRDDTCTFDAYFDNTGTLVSIQHFDMQLNGAYQISQALIDTVDFVAWYYGTTGALETLGVSEAAADAFVDVFDFVTAAFNKFSAAIYKVSDNGGQFYFLPVVCHTLNRLCTTVAGPFNVSIYTNSNDSRKNYSMAFNNGSFPGSLNSVISGNGSVQNWQQENTGDGGTYPFNQAAEYTFESYPFRTWYQESSVSAQLGIFVSCKLDYEIGDNSKDDHVILLMGFKLPDTNGDKPTLTFAQATVQFTDGSNTNIMTPPYNDASSSTSYYTSDVINSVYNFIQGQLSNVTMNSSQQGRKYLADVTKANMQAICDCVSFS
;
A
#
# COMPACT_ATOMS: atom_id res chain seq x y z
N MET A 1 19.53 -11.30 42.77
CA MET A 1 18.88 -10.21 42.03
C MET A 1 17.72 -9.75 42.89
N SER A 2 17.63 -8.46 43.23
CA SER A 2 16.46 -7.94 43.94
C SER A 2 15.22 -8.14 43.06
N THR A 3 14.07 -8.36 43.68
CA THR A 3 12.78 -8.57 42.99
C THR A 3 11.95 -7.28 42.86
N PHE A 4 12.58 -6.14 43.15
CA PHE A 4 11.98 -4.81 43.20
C PHE A 4 12.98 -3.76 42.72
N ASP A 5 12.47 -2.65 42.19
CA ASP A 5 13.24 -1.45 41.83
C ASP A 5 13.17 -0.37 42.90
N PHE A 6 12.01 -0.24 43.55
CA PHE A 6 11.79 0.64 44.70
C PHE A 6 10.88 -0.06 45.72
N GLN A 7 11.24 -0.02 46.99
CA GLN A 7 10.45 -0.62 48.06
C GLN A 7 10.36 0.33 49.26
N LEU A 8 9.16 0.43 49.82
CA LEU A 8 8.83 1.22 51.00
C LEU A 8 8.34 0.28 52.12
N TRP A 9 8.72 0.58 53.37
CA TRP A 9 8.25 -0.15 54.55
C TRP A 9 7.68 0.80 55.58
N ASN A 10 6.66 0.34 56.30
CA ASN A 10 5.98 1.15 57.30
C ASN A 10 6.65 1.23 58.68
N ASN A 11 7.68 0.41 58.93
CA ASN A 11 8.57 0.57 60.08
C ASN A 11 10.03 0.72 59.65
N ASN A 12 10.85 1.08 60.63
CA ASN A 12 12.29 1.15 60.47
C ASN A 12 12.91 -0.21 60.13
N ASP A 13 14.08 -0.16 59.51
CA ASP A 13 14.97 -1.29 59.23
C ASP A 13 14.28 -2.44 58.47
N GLN A 14 13.53 -2.12 57.40
CA GLN A 14 12.75 -3.08 56.59
C GLN A 14 11.66 -3.82 57.38
N GLY A 15 11.21 -3.26 58.51
CA GLY A 15 10.19 -3.86 59.36
C GLY A 15 8.77 -3.60 58.89
N GLY A 16 7.85 -4.51 59.24
CA GLY A 16 6.40 -4.32 59.04
C GLY A 16 5.90 -4.67 57.64
N GLY A 17 4.87 -3.97 57.19
CA GLY A 17 4.29 -4.12 55.84
C GLY A 17 5.09 -3.32 54.82
N SER A 18 5.10 -3.79 53.57
CA SER A 18 5.88 -3.18 52.50
C SER A 18 5.14 -3.13 51.17
N ASP A 19 5.38 -2.07 50.42
CA ASP A 19 4.94 -1.91 49.03
C ASP A 19 6.16 -1.93 48.11
N SER A 20 6.07 -2.69 47.01
CA SER A 20 7.18 -2.93 46.08
C SER A 20 6.78 -2.54 44.66
N TYR A 21 7.65 -1.80 43.99
CA TYR A 21 7.41 -1.22 42.68
C TYR A 21 8.56 -1.62 41.72
N ASN A 22 8.22 -1.81 40.44
CA ASN A 22 9.10 -2.34 39.41
C ASN A 22 8.96 -1.55 38.10
N GLY A 23 10.05 -1.39 37.35
CA GLY A 23 10.05 -0.63 36.10
C GLY A 23 10.05 0.88 36.31
N ALA A 24 10.16 1.63 35.20
CA ALA A 24 9.99 3.08 35.24
C ALA A 24 8.49 3.39 35.35
N GLN A 25 8.11 4.17 36.35
CA GLN A 25 6.71 4.49 36.66
C GLN A 25 6.61 5.70 37.59
N GLY A 26 5.45 6.35 37.62
CA GLY A 26 5.07 7.34 38.63
C GLY A 26 3.88 6.85 39.46
N GLN A 27 3.86 7.17 40.74
CA GLN A 27 2.71 7.00 41.62
C GLN A 27 2.36 8.35 42.22
N GLU A 28 1.26 8.95 41.77
CA GLU A 28 0.85 10.31 42.15
C GLU A 28 0.17 10.38 43.52
N ASN A 29 -0.25 9.25 44.06
CA ASN A 29 -0.86 9.19 45.37
C ASN A 29 -0.59 7.82 46.00
N ILE A 30 0.15 7.83 47.11
CA ILE A 30 0.33 6.67 47.98
C ILE A 30 -0.01 7.02 49.42
N ASP A 31 -0.44 6.02 50.19
CA ASP A 31 -0.67 6.20 51.61
C ASP A 31 0.65 6.52 52.34
N ALA A 32 0.70 7.70 52.96
CA ALA A 32 1.89 8.19 53.66
C ALA A 32 2.12 7.44 54.99
N ASN A 33 2.70 6.25 54.90
CA ASN A 33 2.96 5.38 56.05
C ASN A 33 4.31 4.66 55.90
N ASN A 34 5.37 5.45 55.70
CA ASN A 34 6.69 4.97 55.30
C ASN A 34 7.75 5.40 56.33
N ASP A 35 8.59 4.47 56.79
CA ASP A 35 9.66 4.73 57.79
C ASP A 35 11.01 4.12 57.39
N SER A 36 11.08 3.28 56.35
CA SER A 36 12.34 2.91 55.67
C SER A 36 12.12 2.66 54.17
N LEU A 37 13.19 2.77 53.37
CA LEU A 37 13.12 2.59 51.91
C LEU A 37 14.38 1.96 51.31
N GLN A 38 14.24 1.40 50.11
CA GLN A 38 15.34 0.85 49.34
C GLN A 38 15.14 1.02 47.83
N THR A 39 16.18 1.43 47.12
CA THR A 39 16.26 1.43 45.64
C THR A 39 17.24 0.37 45.15
N ALA A 40 17.01 -0.17 43.95
CA ALA A 40 17.95 -1.11 43.30
C ALA A 40 19.17 -0.41 42.68
N ASP A 41 20.26 -1.15 42.42
CA ASP A 41 21.58 -0.66 41.95
C ASP A 41 21.58 0.06 40.58
N GLY A 42 20.45 0.14 39.89
CA GLY A 42 20.28 0.85 38.61
C GLY A 42 18.95 1.61 38.53
N THR A 43 18.47 2.09 39.68
CA THR A 43 17.17 2.73 39.81
C THR A 43 17.29 4.08 40.50
N TRP A 44 16.91 5.15 39.81
CA TRP A 44 16.84 6.50 40.36
C TRP A 44 15.40 6.78 40.80
N VAL A 45 15.20 7.34 41.98
CA VAL A 45 13.85 7.61 42.50
C VAL A 45 13.73 9.05 42.98
N ILE A 46 12.65 9.74 42.61
CA ILE A 46 12.28 11.02 43.20
C ILE A 46 11.04 10.80 44.05
N VAL A 47 11.08 11.22 45.31
CA VAL A 47 9.91 11.20 46.20
C VAL A 47 9.45 12.61 46.51
N PHE A 48 8.15 12.75 46.75
CA PHE A 48 7.45 14.00 46.99
C PHE A 48 6.63 13.89 48.27
N ASP A 49 6.53 14.98 49.02
CA ASP A 49 5.80 14.97 50.28
C ASP A 49 4.33 15.39 50.20
N GLU A 50 3.86 15.71 48.99
CA GLU A 50 2.47 15.91 48.62
C GLU A 50 2.11 14.96 47.47
N THR A 51 0.82 14.86 47.15
CA THR A 51 0.32 14.08 46.00
C THR A 51 0.66 14.80 44.69
N GLU A 52 0.40 14.16 43.55
CA GLU A 52 0.53 14.75 42.20
C GLU A 52 1.94 15.29 41.90
N TYR A 53 2.95 14.68 42.53
CA TYR A 53 4.35 15.05 42.36
C TYR A 53 4.65 16.51 42.76
N THR A 54 3.96 16.99 43.80
CA THR A 54 4.08 18.36 44.32
C THR A 54 4.80 18.43 45.67
N GLY A 55 4.94 19.64 46.22
CA GLY A 55 5.59 19.86 47.50
C GLY A 55 7.12 19.83 47.47
N ASN A 56 7.69 19.36 48.58
CA ASN A 56 9.11 19.19 48.81
C ASN A 56 9.56 17.85 48.23
N VAL A 57 10.76 17.82 47.66
CA VAL A 57 11.19 16.66 46.86
C VAL A 57 12.56 16.14 47.30
N TRP A 58 12.78 14.84 47.11
CA TRP A 58 14.07 14.20 47.40
C TRP A 58 14.47 13.24 46.28
N LYS A 59 15.65 13.50 45.69
CA LYS A 59 16.32 12.63 44.72
C LYS A 59 17.11 11.54 45.46
N ILE A 60 16.75 10.28 45.25
CA ILE A 60 17.33 9.09 45.87
C ILE A 60 18.16 8.34 44.83
N ASN A 61 19.46 8.18 45.09
CA ASN A 61 20.39 7.54 44.17
C ASN A 61 20.14 6.01 44.06
N PRO A 62 20.64 5.35 43.01
CA PRO A 62 20.62 3.90 42.91
C PRO A 62 21.31 3.19 44.09
N GLY A 63 20.79 2.03 44.46
CA GLY A 63 21.32 1.20 45.55
C GLY A 63 21.22 1.83 46.93
N THR A 64 20.39 2.87 47.09
CA THR A 64 20.23 3.58 48.36
C THR A 64 19.36 2.75 49.30
N TYR A 65 19.82 2.60 50.53
CA TYR A 65 19.04 2.02 51.61
C TYR A 65 19.01 2.99 52.78
N GLU A 66 17.81 3.34 53.21
CA GLU A 66 17.56 4.26 54.33
C GLU A 66 16.75 3.53 55.38
N SER A 67 17.44 3.13 56.45
CA SER A 67 16.88 2.29 57.50
C SER A 67 15.91 3.02 58.42
N ASP A 68 15.92 4.36 58.44
CA ASP A 68 15.07 5.16 59.32
C ASP A 68 14.83 6.58 58.79
N LEU A 69 13.62 6.80 58.25
CA LEU A 69 13.21 8.09 57.69
C LEU A 69 12.96 9.17 58.76
N ASN A 70 12.96 8.84 60.06
CA ASN A 70 12.98 9.86 61.13
C ASN A 70 14.27 10.69 61.12
N HIS A 71 15.34 10.19 60.50
CA HIS A 71 16.65 10.83 60.47
C HIS A 71 16.99 11.48 59.12
N VAL A 72 16.11 11.36 58.14
CA VAL A 72 16.27 12.02 56.83
C VAL A 72 15.49 13.33 56.83
N ASN A 73 16.21 14.45 56.84
CA ASN A 73 15.60 15.79 56.85
C ASN A 73 14.92 16.10 55.51
N ARG A 74 13.75 16.75 55.60
CA ARG A 74 13.02 17.31 54.47
C ARG A 74 13.23 18.83 54.41
N TYR A 75 13.50 19.35 53.23
CA TYR A 75 13.80 20.77 52.98
C TYR A 75 12.88 21.34 51.90
N ASP A 76 12.52 22.61 52.02
CA ASP A 76 11.77 23.31 50.99
C ASP A 76 12.63 23.80 49.83
N SER A 77 11.99 24.38 48.81
CA SER A 77 12.66 24.93 47.63
C SER A 77 13.64 26.07 47.93
N SER A 78 13.58 26.68 49.11
CA SER A 78 14.54 27.68 49.60
C SER A 78 15.74 27.07 50.34
N GLY A 79 15.72 25.75 50.57
CA GLY A 79 16.73 25.02 51.35
C GLY A 79 16.49 25.06 52.85
N SER A 80 15.32 25.52 53.32
CA SER A 80 14.98 25.57 54.73
C SER A 80 14.43 24.23 55.21
N LYS A 81 14.85 23.76 56.39
CA LYS A 81 14.35 22.49 56.95
C LYS A 81 12.89 22.65 57.35
N VAL A 82 12.02 21.81 56.79
CA VAL A 82 10.57 21.80 57.04
C VAL A 82 10.08 20.54 57.75
N GLY A 83 10.89 19.48 57.84
CA GLY A 83 10.48 18.24 58.51
C GLY A 83 11.49 17.10 58.37
N VAL A 84 10.96 15.88 58.48
CA VAL A 84 11.65 14.61 58.17
C VAL A 84 10.78 13.79 57.22
N TRP A 85 11.34 12.79 56.56
CA TRP A 85 10.63 12.02 55.52
C TRP A 85 9.73 10.90 56.04
N LYS A 86 9.75 10.59 57.34
CA LYS A 86 8.82 9.62 57.93
C LYS A 86 7.37 10.03 57.69
N ASN A 87 6.58 9.10 57.13
CA ASN A 87 5.16 9.27 56.81
C ASN A 87 4.90 10.53 55.95
N ALA A 88 5.89 10.95 55.18
CA ALA A 88 5.80 12.14 54.36
C ALA A 88 5.69 11.81 52.88
N ILE A 89 6.27 10.71 52.41
CA ILE A 89 6.23 10.31 50.99
C ILE A 89 4.78 10.06 50.58
N GLN A 90 4.26 10.91 49.71
CA GLN A 90 2.89 10.87 49.19
C GLN A 90 2.82 10.61 47.70
N SER A 91 3.90 10.86 46.96
CA SER A 91 4.04 10.46 45.56
C SER A 91 5.51 10.21 45.20
N PHE A 92 5.77 9.47 44.13
CA PHE A 92 7.14 9.19 43.69
C PHE A 92 7.23 8.84 42.21
N ILE A 93 8.45 8.93 41.66
CA ILE A 93 8.75 8.53 40.28
C ILE A 93 10.05 7.75 40.20
N ILE A 94 10.02 6.64 39.47
CA ILE A 94 11.10 5.68 39.26
C ILE A 94 11.66 5.82 37.84
N TYR A 95 12.99 5.88 37.73
CA TYR A 95 13.72 5.88 36.46
C TYR A 95 14.69 4.69 36.40
N LYS A 96 14.82 4.10 35.22
CA LYS A 96 15.76 3.00 34.92
C LYS A 96 17.06 3.47 34.25
N GLN A 97 17.21 4.77 34.06
CA GLN A 97 18.41 5.44 33.58
C GLN A 97 18.57 6.77 34.33
N GLU A 98 19.81 7.25 34.50
CA GLU A 98 20.07 8.52 35.17
C GLU A 98 19.42 9.68 34.40
N PRO A 99 18.49 10.43 35.01
CA PRO A 99 17.88 11.55 34.33
C PRO A 99 18.90 12.65 34.04
N ALA A 100 18.79 13.32 32.88
CA ALA A 100 19.77 14.34 32.47
C ALA A 100 19.87 15.53 33.47
N PHE A 101 18.81 15.75 34.26
CA PHE A 101 18.75 16.78 35.30
C PHE A 101 19.18 16.27 36.69
N TRP A 102 19.63 15.02 36.83
CA TRP A 102 19.88 14.41 38.14
C TRP A 102 20.89 15.22 38.95
N GLY A 103 21.99 15.64 38.31
CA GLY A 103 23.02 16.52 38.87
C GLY A 103 22.67 18.02 38.91
N SER A 104 21.50 18.44 38.44
CA SER A 104 21.08 19.85 38.49
C SER A 104 20.58 20.25 39.88
N SER A 105 20.90 21.49 40.28
CA SER A 105 20.34 22.14 41.48
C SER A 105 18.93 22.71 41.27
N SER A 106 18.45 22.78 40.03
CA SER A 106 17.06 23.13 39.73
C SER A 106 16.17 21.90 39.89
N TRP A 107 14.99 22.09 40.49
CA TRP A 107 13.98 21.04 40.53
C TRP A 107 13.43 20.79 39.11
N PRO A 108 13.25 19.53 38.70
CA PRO A 108 12.70 19.20 37.39
C PRO A 108 11.25 19.68 37.25
N SER A 109 10.82 20.08 36.05
CA SER A 109 9.40 20.24 35.74
C SER A 109 8.71 18.88 35.68
N LYS A 110 7.37 18.83 35.88
CA LYS A 110 6.59 17.57 35.84
C LYS A 110 6.84 16.76 34.55
N SER A 111 6.91 17.44 33.41
CA SER A 111 7.28 16.86 32.10
C SER A 111 8.67 16.21 32.00
N GLN A 112 9.63 16.65 32.84
CA GLN A 112 10.96 16.03 32.93
C GLN A 112 10.94 14.78 33.80
N LEU A 113 9.87 14.57 34.57
CA LEU A 113 9.83 13.50 35.53
C LEU A 113 9.60 12.12 34.91
N ILE A 114 9.13 12.02 33.66
CA ILE A 114 9.01 10.74 32.96
C ILE A 114 10.00 10.74 31.80
N GLN A 115 11.08 9.96 31.92
CA GLN A 115 12.04 9.77 30.83
C GLN A 115 11.69 8.54 30.01
N LEU A 116 11.40 8.78 28.73
CA LEU A 116 11.19 7.72 27.75
C LEU A 116 12.53 7.19 27.24
N GLN A 117 12.57 5.88 27.00
CA GLN A 117 13.66 5.23 26.26
C GLN A 117 13.53 5.51 24.76
N GLU A 118 14.49 5.03 23.99
CA GLU A 118 14.41 5.07 22.54
C GLU A 118 13.16 4.34 22.05
N TYR A 119 12.52 4.89 21.02
CA TYR A 119 11.33 4.36 20.35
C TYR A 119 10.07 4.29 21.23
N GLN A 120 10.05 4.95 22.39
CA GLN A 120 8.89 4.94 23.26
C GLN A 120 7.97 6.14 23.08
N ALA A 121 6.67 5.96 23.32
CA ALA A 121 5.68 7.02 23.47
C ALA A 121 4.92 6.85 24.78
N LEU A 122 4.57 7.95 25.44
CA LEU A 122 3.79 8.00 26.68
C LEU A 122 2.49 8.73 26.44
N PHE A 123 1.41 8.14 26.93
CA PHE A 123 0.07 8.70 26.94
C PHE A 123 -0.40 8.76 28.39
N THR A 124 -1.04 9.87 28.78
CA THR A 124 -1.54 10.07 30.14
C THR A 124 -2.97 10.61 30.11
N GLU A 125 -3.79 10.17 31.06
CA GLU A 125 -5.19 10.57 31.14
C GLU A 125 -5.36 12.07 31.42
N ASN A 126 -4.46 12.64 32.23
CA ASN A 126 -4.53 14.03 32.68
C ASN A 126 -3.39 14.88 32.09
N GLU A 127 -3.59 16.19 32.15
CA GLU A 127 -2.60 17.20 31.77
C GLU A 127 -1.33 17.07 32.63
N ASP A 128 -0.24 17.70 32.18
CA ASP A 128 1.07 17.73 32.86
C ASP A 128 1.65 16.35 33.22
N PHE A 129 1.19 15.30 32.52
CA PHE A 129 1.58 13.90 32.71
C PHE A 129 1.14 13.32 34.07
N GLU A 130 -0.02 13.78 34.55
CA GLU A 130 -0.68 13.28 35.75
C GLU A 130 -1.61 12.10 35.45
N GLY A 131 -2.04 11.45 36.50
CA GLY A 131 -2.95 10.32 36.46
C GLY A 131 -2.32 9.04 35.94
N ASP A 132 -3.22 8.16 35.55
CA ASP A 132 -2.92 6.93 34.88
C ASP A 132 -2.20 7.16 33.53
N ASN A 133 -1.25 6.29 33.25
CA ASN A 133 -0.35 6.42 32.12
C ASN A 133 0.05 5.08 31.55
N ARG A 134 0.46 5.10 30.28
CA ARG A 134 0.93 3.92 29.57
C ARG A 134 2.04 4.28 28.61
N VAL A 135 3.06 3.42 28.55
CA VAL A 135 4.18 3.54 27.63
C VAL A 135 4.07 2.48 26.53
N PHE A 136 4.11 2.94 25.28
CA PHE A 136 4.17 2.10 24.09
C PHE A 136 5.60 2.10 23.54
N THR A 137 6.02 0.99 22.93
CA THR A 137 7.36 0.84 22.36
C THR A 137 7.26 0.48 20.89
N ALA A 138 7.84 1.31 20.02
CA ALA A 138 7.78 1.13 18.58
C ALA A 138 8.59 -0.11 18.10
N PRO A 139 8.19 -0.75 16.99
CA PRO A 139 6.98 -0.48 16.24
C PRO A 139 5.74 -0.91 17.03
N ASP A 140 4.73 -0.06 17.05
CA ASP A 140 3.43 -0.35 17.67
C ASP A 140 2.27 0.24 16.88
N ASN A 141 1.09 -0.32 17.04
CA ASN A 141 -0.13 0.21 16.43
C ASN A 141 -1.31 -0.23 17.29
N GLU A 142 -2.24 0.67 17.53
CA GLU A 142 -3.47 0.37 18.24
C GLU A 142 -4.63 0.91 17.42
N ALA A 143 -5.37 0.00 16.78
CA ALA A 143 -6.52 0.34 15.94
C ALA A 143 -7.70 0.86 16.77
N SER A 144 -7.75 0.53 18.06
CA SER A 144 -8.74 1.09 18.98
C SER A 144 -8.21 1.19 20.39
N LEU A 145 -8.16 2.41 20.92
CA LEU A 145 -7.84 2.67 22.32
C LEU A 145 -8.98 2.26 23.27
N SER A 146 -10.19 1.93 22.78
CA SER A 146 -11.26 1.40 23.64
C SER A 146 -10.95 0.00 24.18
N ASP A 147 -10.04 -0.71 23.52
CA ASP A 147 -9.61 -2.05 23.92
C ASP A 147 -8.37 -2.01 24.82
N ILE A 148 -7.69 -0.87 24.88
CA ILE A 148 -6.45 -0.65 25.61
C ILE A 148 -6.75 0.07 26.93
N GLY A 149 -6.33 -0.52 28.05
CA GLY A 149 -6.42 0.12 29.36
C GLY A 149 -5.12 0.79 29.80
N TYR A 150 -5.17 1.68 30.78
CA TYR A 150 -3.97 2.10 31.50
C TYR A 150 -3.36 0.96 32.32
N GLU A 151 -2.11 1.12 32.77
CA GLU A 151 -1.40 0.05 33.49
C GLU A 151 -1.85 -0.11 34.95
N ASN A 152 -2.38 0.95 35.56
CA ASN A 152 -2.58 1.05 37.01
C ASN A 152 -4.03 0.81 37.44
N ASP A 153 -5.00 1.21 36.63
CA ASP A 153 -6.37 0.75 36.73
C ASP A 153 -6.89 0.32 35.35
N SER A 154 -7.94 -0.49 35.33
CA SER A 154 -8.45 -1.08 34.08
C SER A 154 -9.15 -0.08 33.14
N ASP A 155 -9.10 1.22 33.41
CA ASP A 155 -9.80 2.24 32.65
C ASP A 155 -9.24 2.32 31.23
N LYS A 156 -10.16 2.43 30.28
CA LYS A 156 -9.85 2.39 28.86
C LYS A 156 -9.37 3.75 28.39
N MET A 157 -8.42 3.75 27.47
CA MET A 157 -7.84 4.96 26.88
C MET A 157 -8.74 5.60 25.81
N SER A 158 -10.07 5.53 25.96
CA SER A 158 -11.05 6.06 24.99
C SER A 158 -12.19 6.80 25.69
N GLY A 159 -12.64 7.92 25.11
CA GLY A 159 -13.73 8.74 25.64
C GLY A 159 -13.25 9.91 26.49
N THR A 160 -14.12 10.42 27.38
CA THR A 160 -13.77 11.55 28.27
C THR A 160 -12.76 11.12 29.34
N GLY A 161 -11.68 11.89 29.52
CA GLY A 161 -10.54 11.51 30.37
C GLY A 161 -9.66 10.42 29.75
N SER A 162 -9.63 10.32 28.41
CA SER A 162 -8.85 9.29 27.73
C SER A 162 -7.40 9.68 27.66
N VAL A 163 -7.05 10.72 26.92
CA VAL A 163 -5.67 11.18 26.74
C VAL A 163 -5.65 12.71 26.75
N SER A 164 -4.99 13.29 27.74
CA SER A 164 -4.85 14.75 27.88
C SER A 164 -3.42 15.25 27.71
N ALA A 165 -2.43 14.38 27.83
CA ALA A 165 -1.04 14.70 27.52
C ALA A 165 -0.31 13.52 26.86
N LEU A 166 0.68 13.85 26.03
CA LEU A 166 1.48 12.86 25.33
C LEU A 166 2.94 13.30 25.17
N LYS A 167 3.81 12.31 25.05
CA LYS A 167 5.26 12.53 24.86
C LYS A 167 5.85 11.44 23.98
N THR A 168 6.75 11.81 23.07
CA THR A 168 7.55 10.88 22.28
C THR A 168 9.00 10.89 22.75
N GLY A 169 9.61 9.71 22.81
CA GLY A 169 11.03 9.50 23.10
C GLY A 169 11.92 9.72 21.88
N ASN A 170 13.21 9.42 22.03
CA ASN A 170 14.14 9.50 20.92
C ASN A 170 13.80 8.45 19.85
N GLY A 171 13.82 8.81 18.57
CA GLY A 171 13.53 7.88 17.47
C GLY A 171 12.06 7.43 17.32
N ALA A 172 11.14 7.86 18.20
CA ALA A 172 9.72 7.52 18.13
C ALA A 172 8.96 8.47 17.18
N TRP A 173 8.31 7.92 16.15
CA TRP A 173 7.51 8.67 15.18
C TRP A 173 6.05 8.24 15.29
N LEU A 174 5.21 9.12 15.85
CA LEU A 174 3.84 8.81 16.22
C LEU A 174 2.85 9.50 15.27
N ILE A 175 1.82 8.78 14.84
CA ILE A 175 0.64 9.35 14.18
C ILE A 175 -0.56 9.00 15.05
N ILE A 176 -1.29 10.01 15.49
CA ILE A 176 -2.54 9.86 16.24
C ILE A 176 -3.73 10.17 15.34
N PHE A 177 -4.85 9.51 15.61
CA PHE A 177 -6.09 9.59 14.85
C PHE A 177 -7.26 9.81 15.81
N ASP A 178 -8.27 10.55 15.37
CA ASP A 178 -9.47 10.81 16.16
C ASP A 178 -10.61 9.82 15.92
N ASP A 179 -10.41 8.83 15.03
CA ASP A 179 -11.30 7.69 14.85
C ASP A 179 -10.54 6.36 15.01
N THR A 180 -11.28 5.26 15.12
CA THR A 180 -10.70 3.92 15.15
C THR A 180 -10.12 3.54 13.79
N ASP A 181 -9.36 2.46 13.75
CA ASP A 181 -8.83 1.84 12.53
C ASP A 181 -7.97 2.80 11.69
N PHE A 182 -7.30 3.73 12.38
CA PHE A 182 -6.39 4.71 11.79
C PHE A 182 -7.07 5.66 10.80
N ASP A 183 -8.32 6.04 11.04
CA ASP A 183 -9.09 6.96 10.17
C ASP A 183 -9.36 8.32 10.83
N GLY A 184 -10.01 9.22 10.09
CA GLY A 184 -10.39 10.55 10.57
C GLY A 184 -9.27 11.58 10.46
N ASP A 185 -9.38 12.62 11.29
CA ASP A 185 -8.37 13.65 11.43
C ASP A 185 -7.13 13.03 12.08
N PHE A 186 -5.94 13.48 11.66
CA PHE A 186 -4.70 12.90 12.16
C PHE A 186 -3.63 13.95 12.44
N GLN A 187 -2.72 13.62 13.36
CA GLN A 187 -1.57 14.46 13.68
C GLN A 187 -0.29 13.64 13.71
N LYS A 188 0.72 14.12 12.98
CA LYS A 188 2.08 13.57 12.97
C LYS A 188 2.91 14.22 14.06
N ILE A 189 3.52 13.40 14.91
CA ILE A 189 4.29 13.81 16.09
C ILE A 189 5.68 13.18 16.01
N GLY A 190 6.68 14.02 15.78
CA GLY A 190 8.06 13.57 15.63
C GLY A 190 8.71 13.16 16.95
N PRO A 191 9.99 12.73 16.92
CA PRO A 191 10.72 12.34 18.11
C PRO A 191 10.96 13.49 19.10
N ASN A 192 11.04 13.16 20.39
CA ASN A 192 11.32 14.11 21.48
C ASN A 192 10.33 15.29 21.58
N VAL A 193 9.08 15.08 21.18
CA VAL A 193 8.01 16.06 21.31
C VAL A 193 7.27 15.84 22.64
N THR A 194 6.83 16.92 23.26
CA THR A 194 6.13 16.91 24.54
C THR A 194 4.93 17.84 24.43
N TYR A 195 3.73 17.29 24.60
CA TYR A 195 2.49 18.05 24.78
C TYR A 195 1.97 17.75 26.18
N SER A 196 2.21 18.68 27.11
CA SER A 196 1.70 18.56 28.48
C SER A 196 0.21 18.90 28.58
N ASN A 197 -0.38 19.49 27.54
CA ASN A 197 -1.80 19.71 27.43
C ASN A 197 -2.21 19.62 25.95
N LEU A 198 -3.10 18.69 25.62
CA LEU A 198 -3.59 18.51 24.25
C LEU A 198 -4.66 19.54 23.85
N ASN A 199 -5.23 20.30 24.79
CA ASN A 199 -6.06 21.47 24.49
C ASN A 199 -5.29 22.55 23.71
N ASP A 200 -3.97 22.60 23.87
CA ASP A 200 -3.11 23.57 23.19
C ASP A 200 -2.71 23.11 21.78
N LEU A 201 -3.11 21.91 21.37
CA LEU A 201 -2.81 21.34 20.06
C LEU A 201 -4.07 21.34 19.18
N GLU A 202 -4.10 22.22 18.18
CA GLU A 202 -5.19 22.30 17.20
C GLU A 202 -5.34 20.96 16.44
N ARG A 203 -6.56 20.44 16.38
CA ARG A 203 -6.95 19.34 15.49
C ARG A 203 -7.40 19.90 14.15
N LYS A 204 -6.92 19.31 13.05
CA LYS A 204 -7.21 19.79 11.69
C LYS A 204 -7.65 18.66 10.79
N ASP A 205 -8.62 18.97 9.94
CA ASP A 205 -9.05 18.07 8.88
C ASP A 205 -7.95 17.91 7.80
N ILE A 206 -8.17 16.95 6.89
CA ILE A 206 -7.24 16.68 5.78
C ILE A 206 -7.01 17.90 4.86
N ASN A 207 -7.92 18.89 4.87
CA ASN A 207 -7.80 20.13 4.12
C ASN A 207 -7.08 21.24 4.90
N GLY A 208 -6.70 20.98 6.16
CA GLY A 208 -6.05 21.91 7.07
C GLY A 208 -7.01 22.87 7.78
N ASN A 209 -8.32 22.62 7.76
CA ASN A 209 -9.30 23.41 8.52
C ASN A 209 -9.31 22.97 9.98
N ASN A 210 -9.48 23.93 10.90
CA ASN A 210 -9.53 23.63 12.33
C ASN A 210 -10.82 22.90 12.70
N ASP A 211 -10.68 21.76 13.38
CA ASP A 211 -11.76 20.91 13.89
C ASP A 211 -11.64 20.67 15.41
N GLY A 212 -11.17 21.67 16.14
CA GLY A 212 -11.07 21.63 17.60
C GLY A 212 -9.65 21.41 18.10
N ASP A 213 -9.52 20.67 19.19
CA ASP A 213 -8.25 20.32 19.84
C ASP A 213 -8.15 18.79 20.01
N TRP A 214 -7.01 18.32 20.50
CA TRP A 214 -6.74 16.89 20.65
C TRP A 214 -7.11 16.31 22.02
N GLN A 215 -7.63 17.10 22.96
CA GLN A 215 -7.99 16.58 24.29
C GLN A 215 -9.13 15.56 24.16
N ASP A 216 -8.90 14.37 24.71
CA ASP A 216 -9.85 13.26 24.71
C ASP A 216 -10.32 12.80 23.31
N GLN A 217 -9.63 13.22 22.25
CA GLN A 217 -10.03 12.90 20.87
C GLN A 217 -9.34 11.66 20.32
N ILE A 218 -8.17 11.28 20.81
CA ILE A 218 -7.37 10.19 20.23
C ILE A 218 -8.10 8.85 20.40
N GLN A 219 -8.38 8.17 19.29
CA GLN A 219 -9.04 6.85 19.28
C GLN A 219 -8.13 5.73 18.75
N SER A 220 -7.14 6.04 17.91
CA SER A 220 -6.17 5.07 17.41
C SER A 220 -4.81 5.72 17.13
N PHE A 221 -3.75 4.91 17.00
CA PHE A 221 -2.42 5.43 16.67
C PHE A 221 -1.51 4.43 15.93
N LEU A 222 -0.53 4.98 15.22
CA LEU A 222 0.59 4.27 14.62
C LEU A 222 1.91 4.81 15.20
N LEU A 223 2.77 3.92 15.70
CA LEU A 223 4.04 4.27 16.30
C LEU A 223 5.20 3.57 15.57
N TYR A 224 6.01 4.34 14.85
CA TYR A 224 7.15 3.85 14.08
C TYR A 224 8.47 4.07 14.83
N ASN A 225 9.42 3.14 14.65
CA ASN A 225 10.80 3.26 15.13
C ASN A 225 11.74 3.95 14.12
N TYR A 226 11.18 4.50 13.04
CA TYR A 226 11.88 5.26 12.03
C TYR A 226 10.92 6.27 11.40
N GLN A 227 11.44 7.23 10.65
CA GLN A 227 10.60 8.20 9.95
C GLN A 227 10.00 7.54 8.69
N PRO A 228 8.68 7.34 8.59
CA PRO A 228 8.07 6.84 7.35
C PRO A 228 8.32 7.80 6.19
N GLU A 229 8.46 7.29 4.98
CA GLU A 229 8.85 8.08 3.82
C GLU A 229 7.74 9.07 3.41
N PHE A 230 6.47 8.72 3.65
CA PHE A 230 5.34 9.63 3.50
C PHE A 230 5.25 10.72 4.59
N TRP A 231 6.15 10.75 5.59
CA TRP A 231 6.04 11.65 6.74
C TRP A 231 5.93 13.13 6.35
N ASN A 232 6.66 13.56 5.33
CA ASN A 232 6.66 14.95 4.86
C ASN A 232 5.52 15.28 3.89
N THR A 233 4.62 14.34 3.63
CA THR A 233 3.39 14.58 2.85
C THR A 233 2.24 15.07 3.75
N SER A 234 1.15 15.53 3.16
CA SER A 234 -0.09 15.86 3.85
C SER A 234 -0.95 14.65 4.21
N TYR A 235 -0.44 13.42 4.06
CA TYR A 235 -1.19 12.18 4.27
C TYR A 235 -0.62 11.36 5.42
N SER A 236 -1.46 10.64 6.14
CA SER A 236 -1.07 9.73 7.24
C SER A 236 -0.43 8.42 6.77
N ARG A 237 -0.46 8.15 5.47
CA ARG A 237 -0.08 6.87 4.85
C ARG A 237 0.33 7.08 3.38
N PRO A 238 0.87 6.05 2.71
CA PRO A 238 0.91 6.01 1.25
C PRO A 238 -0.50 6.16 0.69
N TYR A 239 -0.82 7.35 0.16
CA TYR A 239 -2.17 7.74 -0.24
C TYR A 239 -2.40 7.56 -1.73
N VAL A 240 -3.53 6.94 -2.09
CA VAL A 240 -4.02 6.89 -3.47
C VAL A 240 -4.83 8.14 -3.79
N ASP A 241 -4.29 9.02 -4.64
CA ASP A 241 -5.06 10.15 -5.16
C ASP A 241 -6.05 9.69 -6.22
N PHE A 242 -7.31 9.53 -5.83
CA PHE A 242 -8.38 9.10 -6.73
C PHE A 242 -8.59 10.05 -7.92
N THR A 243 -8.34 11.36 -7.77
CA THR A 243 -8.48 12.30 -8.89
C THR A 243 -7.42 12.02 -9.94
N THR A 244 -6.18 11.80 -9.52
CA THR A 244 -5.10 11.39 -10.44
C THR A 244 -5.42 10.03 -11.06
N PHE A 245 -5.82 9.05 -10.25
CA PHE A 245 -6.15 7.70 -10.70
C PHE A 245 -7.27 7.72 -11.76
N TYR A 246 -8.36 8.44 -11.50
CA TYR A 246 -9.48 8.64 -12.42
C TYR A 246 -9.03 9.21 -13.77
N ASN A 247 -8.16 10.22 -13.75
CA ASN A 247 -7.68 10.89 -14.96
C ASN A 247 -6.73 10.03 -15.82
N LEU A 248 -6.22 8.91 -15.29
CA LEU A 248 -5.44 7.94 -16.05
C LEU A 248 -6.30 7.00 -16.90
N TYR A 249 -7.62 6.99 -16.70
CA TYR A 249 -8.54 6.24 -17.54
C TYR A 249 -8.96 7.04 -18.77
N PRO A 250 -9.10 6.38 -19.93
CA PRO A 250 -9.37 7.10 -21.14
C PRO A 250 -10.89 7.29 -21.32
N TYR A 251 -11.32 8.55 -21.35
CA TYR A 251 -12.72 8.97 -21.57
C TYR A 251 -13.75 8.31 -20.63
N PRO A 252 -13.58 8.41 -19.30
CA PRO A 252 -14.58 7.92 -18.37
C PRO A 252 -15.93 8.64 -18.58
N THR A 253 -17.02 7.90 -18.44
CA THR A 253 -18.41 8.37 -18.56
C THR A 253 -19.01 8.75 -17.21
N SER A 254 -18.39 8.35 -16.09
CA SER A 254 -18.71 8.83 -14.75
C SER A 254 -18.13 10.22 -14.48
N SER A 255 -18.14 10.64 -13.22
CA SER A 255 -17.43 11.81 -12.70
C SER A 255 -16.55 11.41 -11.51
N VAL A 256 -15.49 12.18 -11.24
CA VAL A 256 -14.60 11.95 -10.08
C VAL A 256 -15.39 11.90 -8.77
N SER A 257 -16.45 12.71 -8.64
CA SER A 257 -17.31 12.74 -7.44
C SER A 257 -18.16 11.49 -7.23
N ASP A 258 -18.25 10.60 -8.22
CA ASP A 258 -18.99 9.34 -8.09
C ASP A 258 -18.18 8.26 -7.35
N ASN A 259 -16.92 8.54 -6.98
CA ASN A 259 -15.97 7.60 -6.38
C ASN A 259 -15.82 6.29 -7.18
N LYS A 260 -15.94 6.39 -8.50
CA LYS A 260 -15.73 5.29 -9.43
C LYS A 260 -15.41 5.79 -10.83
N VAL A 261 -14.67 4.98 -11.57
CA VAL A 261 -14.43 5.14 -13.00
C VAL A 261 -15.36 4.21 -13.75
N VAL A 262 -16.29 4.77 -14.53
CA VAL A 262 -17.05 4.01 -15.52
C VAL A 262 -16.49 4.34 -16.88
N TYR A 263 -16.08 3.35 -17.66
CA TYR A 263 -15.57 3.58 -19.00
C TYR A 263 -15.90 2.39 -19.90
N MET A 264 -15.90 2.65 -21.20
CA MET A 264 -16.15 1.62 -22.21
C MET A 264 -14.85 1.24 -22.89
N VAL A 265 -14.64 -0.07 -23.04
CA VAL A 265 -13.61 -0.63 -23.91
C VAL A 265 -14.29 -1.64 -24.81
N GLU A 266 -14.02 -1.55 -26.12
CA GLU A 266 -14.67 -2.38 -27.12
C GLU A 266 -16.20 -2.17 -27.12
N ASP A 267 -16.95 -3.23 -26.92
CA ASP A 267 -18.40 -3.25 -26.81
C ASP A 267 -18.91 -3.39 -25.36
N SER A 268 -18.02 -3.25 -24.36
CA SER A 268 -18.34 -3.46 -22.95
C SER A 268 -18.08 -2.27 -22.05
N THR A 269 -18.88 -2.18 -20.99
CA THR A 269 -18.72 -1.21 -19.91
C THR A 269 -18.03 -1.85 -18.72
N TYR A 270 -17.03 -1.16 -18.19
CA TYR A 270 -16.33 -1.54 -16.97
C TYR A 270 -16.49 -0.43 -15.95
N THR A 271 -16.65 -0.84 -14.68
CA THR A 271 -16.64 0.04 -13.52
C THR A 271 -15.45 -0.35 -12.64
N VAL A 272 -14.67 0.64 -12.22
CA VAL A 272 -13.60 0.50 -11.24
C VAL A 272 -13.93 1.41 -10.07
N ASP A 273 -14.13 0.85 -8.89
CA ASP A 273 -14.44 1.65 -7.71
C ASP A 273 -13.19 2.41 -7.22
N CYS A 274 -13.40 3.48 -6.46
CA CYS A 274 -12.30 4.14 -5.76
C CYS A 274 -11.57 3.12 -4.87
N PRO A 275 -10.23 3.03 -4.94
CA PRO A 275 -9.44 2.20 -4.04
C PRO A 275 -9.79 2.54 -2.59
N ASP A 276 -10.22 1.54 -1.84
CA ASP A 276 -10.72 1.72 -0.47
C ASP A 276 -9.59 1.46 0.52
N PHE A 277 -9.33 2.40 1.43
CA PHE A 277 -8.36 2.15 2.49
C PHE A 277 -8.95 1.08 3.41
N THR A 278 -8.21 0.01 3.64
CA THR A 278 -8.68 -1.08 4.50
C THR A 278 -7.92 -1.09 5.82
N GLU A 279 -6.59 -1.05 5.76
CA GLU A 279 -5.77 -1.26 6.96
C GLU A 279 -4.35 -0.71 6.81
N GLN A 280 -3.70 -0.40 7.94
CA GLN A 280 -2.31 0.05 8.00
C GLN A 280 -1.60 -0.58 9.20
N SER A 281 -0.32 -0.91 9.04
CA SER A 281 0.51 -1.45 10.11
C SER A 281 1.88 -0.78 10.19
N THR A 282 2.44 -0.74 11.40
CA THR A 282 3.86 -0.41 11.63
C THR A 282 4.74 -1.66 11.75
N LYS A 283 4.12 -2.84 11.70
CA LYS A 283 4.73 -4.17 11.87
C LYS A 283 4.49 -5.00 10.62
N GLN A 284 5.17 -6.16 10.55
CA GLN A 284 4.90 -7.14 9.50
C GLN A 284 3.47 -7.73 9.59
N SER A 285 3.02 -8.03 10.81
CA SER A 285 1.75 -8.70 11.10
C SER A 285 1.01 -7.93 12.19
N LEU A 286 -0.31 -7.78 12.03
CA LEU A 286 -1.17 -7.09 12.99
C LEU A 286 -1.63 -8.01 14.11
N SER A 287 -1.86 -9.29 13.82
CA SER A 287 -2.12 -10.30 14.84
C SER A 287 -1.70 -11.70 14.39
N VAL A 288 -1.54 -12.62 15.34
CA VAL A 288 -1.29 -14.05 15.04
C VAL A 288 -2.48 -14.78 14.41
N ASN A 289 -3.66 -14.13 14.36
CA ASN A 289 -4.89 -14.66 13.78
C ASN A 289 -5.31 -13.89 12.52
N ASP A 290 -4.42 -13.07 11.98
CA ASP A 290 -4.65 -12.39 10.71
C ASP A 290 -4.75 -13.45 9.60
N ASP A 291 -5.80 -13.38 8.80
CA ASP A 291 -6.02 -14.30 7.68
C ASP A 291 -5.13 -13.91 6.48
N ASP A 292 -4.57 -12.70 6.47
CA ASP A 292 -3.62 -12.22 5.46
C ASP A 292 -2.27 -12.97 5.52
N ASP A 293 -1.67 -13.26 4.36
CA ASP A 293 -0.29 -13.80 4.32
C ASP A 293 0.71 -12.67 4.59
N THR A 294 1.05 -12.52 5.86
CA THR A 294 1.98 -11.50 6.35
C THR A 294 3.45 -11.90 6.20
N THR A 295 3.76 -13.14 5.75
CA THR A 295 5.14 -13.69 5.71
C THR A 295 6.12 -12.80 4.94
N ASN A 296 5.60 -12.12 3.92
CA ASN A 296 6.35 -11.40 2.91
C ASN A 296 6.10 -9.89 2.94
N LEU A 297 5.21 -9.42 3.82
CA LEU A 297 4.98 -8.00 3.99
C LEU A 297 6.18 -7.33 4.68
N PRO A 298 6.43 -6.02 4.43
CA PRO A 298 7.56 -5.32 5.00
C PRO A 298 7.52 -5.33 6.54
N ALA A 299 8.66 -5.65 7.15
CA ALA A 299 8.80 -5.69 8.61
C ALA A 299 8.69 -4.32 9.29
N ASN A 300 8.81 -3.25 8.50
CA ASN A 300 8.73 -1.86 8.91
C ASN A 300 7.34 -1.23 8.66
N GLY A 301 6.34 -2.04 8.28
CA GLY A 301 4.96 -1.61 8.11
C GLY A 301 4.52 -1.47 6.65
N TRP A 302 3.20 -1.39 6.47
CA TRP A 302 2.53 -1.44 5.17
C TRP A 302 1.14 -0.80 5.26
N THR A 303 0.53 -0.54 4.10
CA THR A 303 -0.84 -0.03 3.93
C THR A 303 -1.57 -0.85 2.89
N LYS A 304 -2.80 -1.25 3.19
CA LYS A 304 -3.66 -2.11 2.37
C LYS A 304 -4.81 -1.30 1.76
N TYR A 305 -5.00 -1.48 0.46
CA TYR A 305 -6.13 -0.95 -0.30
C TYR A 305 -6.96 -2.07 -0.91
N GLY A 306 -8.26 -2.07 -0.67
CA GLY A 306 -9.21 -2.94 -1.34
C GLY A 306 -9.58 -2.40 -2.73
N MET A 307 -9.57 -3.28 -3.72
CA MET A 307 -9.92 -2.97 -5.11
C MET A 307 -11.16 -3.74 -5.53
N SER A 308 -12.06 -3.07 -6.25
CA SER A 308 -13.29 -3.65 -6.80
C SER A 308 -13.50 -3.18 -8.24
N LEU A 309 -13.69 -4.15 -9.13
CA LEU A 309 -13.97 -3.94 -10.54
C LEU A 309 -15.20 -4.75 -10.94
N THR A 310 -16.01 -4.18 -11.80
CA THR A 310 -17.19 -4.83 -12.37
C THR A 310 -17.19 -4.68 -13.88
N HIS A 311 -17.52 -5.74 -14.59
CA HIS A 311 -17.84 -5.72 -16.01
C HIS A 311 -19.34 -5.90 -16.19
N GLU A 312 -20.01 -4.88 -16.74
CA GLU A 312 -21.46 -4.92 -16.94
C GLU A 312 -21.80 -5.94 -18.02
N ASN A 313 -22.63 -6.93 -17.68
CA ASN A 313 -22.98 -8.01 -18.59
C ASN A 313 -24.48 -7.95 -18.95
N PRO A 314 -24.88 -7.10 -19.92
CA PRO A 314 -26.29 -6.89 -20.25
C PRO A 314 -26.96 -8.13 -20.86
N ALA A 315 -26.19 -9.11 -21.34
CA ALA A 315 -26.70 -10.37 -21.86
C ALA A 315 -27.05 -11.39 -20.77
N LEU A 316 -26.53 -11.21 -19.54
CA LEU A 316 -26.75 -12.08 -18.39
C LEU A 316 -27.54 -11.34 -17.29
N THR A 317 -27.99 -12.09 -16.27
CA THR A 317 -28.75 -11.53 -15.14
C THR A 317 -27.87 -10.95 -14.04
N ARG A 318 -26.55 -11.06 -14.18
CA ARG A 318 -25.55 -10.60 -13.21
C ARG A 318 -24.27 -10.20 -13.93
N ASP A 319 -23.61 -9.20 -13.38
CA ASP A 319 -22.33 -8.71 -13.83
C ASP A 319 -21.18 -9.63 -13.40
N ASP A 320 -20.04 -9.48 -14.07
CA ASP A 320 -18.78 -10.14 -13.73
C ASP A 320 -17.98 -9.24 -12.79
N THR A 321 -17.29 -9.81 -11.80
CA THR A 321 -16.61 -9.03 -10.75
C THR A 321 -15.16 -9.47 -10.57
N CYS A 322 -14.31 -8.53 -10.19
CA CYS A 322 -12.95 -8.79 -9.75
C CYS A 322 -12.62 -7.93 -8.52
N THR A 323 -12.15 -8.56 -7.45
CA THR A 323 -11.71 -7.89 -6.23
C THR A 323 -10.33 -8.38 -5.83
N PHE A 324 -9.51 -7.52 -5.24
CA PHE A 324 -8.21 -7.90 -4.70
C PHE A 324 -7.71 -6.86 -3.69
N ASP A 325 -6.77 -7.28 -2.85
CA ASP A 325 -6.10 -6.41 -1.88
C ASP A 325 -4.72 -6.01 -2.41
N ALA A 326 -4.41 -4.72 -2.40
CA ALA A 326 -3.11 -4.17 -2.79
C ALA A 326 -2.36 -3.62 -1.58
N TYR A 327 -1.17 -4.16 -1.32
CA TYR A 327 -0.32 -3.78 -0.19
C TYR A 327 0.82 -2.90 -0.68
N PHE A 328 1.01 -1.78 0.01
CA PHE A 328 2.08 -0.83 -0.23
C PHE A 328 2.97 -0.72 0.98
N ASP A 329 4.28 -0.64 0.78
CA ASP A 329 5.19 -0.26 1.86
C ASP A 329 5.08 1.24 2.19
N ASN A 330 5.79 1.68 3.23
CA ASN A 330 5.78 3.09 3.64
C ASN A 330 6.42 4.07 2.63
N THR A 331 7.02 3.55 1.55
CA THR A 331 7.52 4.33 0.40
C THR A 331 6.47 4.52 -0.70
N GLY A 332 5.33 3.84 -0.60
CA GLY A 332 4.30 3.79 -1.64
C GLY A 332 4.59 2.81 -2.76
N THR A 333 5.51 1.86 -2.54
CA THR A 333 5.82 0.79 -3.51
C THR A 333 4.88 -0.38 -3.29
N LEU A 334 4.29 -0.90 -4.37
CA LEU A 334 3.46 -2.11 -4.31
C LEU A 334 4.34 -3.31 -3.92
N VAL A 335 4.01 -3.98 -2.82
CA VAL A 335 4.78 -5.11 -2.30
C VAL A 335 4.04 -6.44 -2.37
N SER A 336 2.71 -6.42 -2.45
CA SER A 336 1.90 -7.64 -2.57
C SER A 336 0.53 -7.34 -3.18
N ILE A 337 -0.03 -8.31 -3.91
CA ILE A 337 -1.45 -8.41 -4.21
C ILE A 337 -1.94 -9.71 -3.57
N GLN A 338 -3.05 -9.67 -2.82
CA GLN A 338 -3.63 -10.84 -2.17
C GLN A 338 -5.15 -10.87 -2.37
N HIS A 339 -5.77 -12.00 -2.01
CA HIS A 339 -7.23 -12.16 -2.03
C HIS A 339 -7.85 -11.84 -3.39
N PHE A 340 -7.15 -12.22 -4.46
CA PHE A 340 -7.62 -11.94 -5.81
C PHE A 340 -8.83 -12.81 -6.16
N ASP A 341 -10.05 -12.31 -6.08
CA ASP A 341 -11.24 -13.03 -6.53
C ASP A 341 -11.72 -12.49 -7.88
N MET A 342 -11.96 -13.38 -8.85
CA MET A 342 -12.57 -13.02 -10.12
C MET A 342 -13.68 -14.01 -10.46
N GLN A 343 -14.90 -13.49 -10.55
CA GLN A 343 -16.13 -14.24 -10.78
C GLN A 343 -16.73 -13.86 -12.13
N LEU A 344 -16.78 -14.84 -13.06
CA LEU A 344 -17.31 -14.65 -14.41
C LEU A 344 -18.66 -15.38 -14.55
N ASN A 345 -19.74 -14.68 -14.22
CA ASN A 345 -21.04 -15.12 -13.68
C ASN A 345 -21.90 -15.99 -14.63
N GLY A 346 -21.36 -17.12 -15.08
CA GLY A 346 -22.07 -18.10 -15.91
C GLY A 346 -21.17 -18.97 -16.79
N ALA A 347 -19.89 -18.65 -16.92
CA ALA A 347 -18.97 -19.35 -17.81
C ALA A 347 -17.92 -20.17 -17.03
N TYR A 348 -17.34 -19.61 -15.97
CA TYR A 348 -16.35 -20.28 -15.11
C TYR A 348 -16.04 -19.47 -13.83
N GLN A 349 -15.83 -20.15 -12.70
CA GLN A 349 -15.21 -19.54 -11.51
C GLN A 349 -13.73 -19.91 -11.50
N ILE A 350 -12.86 -18.90 -11.45
CA ILE A 350 -11.42 -19.13 -11.26
C ILE A 350 -11.24 -19.74 -9.87
N SER A 351 -10.68 -20.95 -9.80
CA SER A 351 -10.59 -21.67 -8.53
C SER A 351 -9.72 -20.91 -7.52
N GLN A 352 -10.13 -20.89 -6.25
CA GLN A 352 -9.35 -20.28 -5.15
C GLN A 352 -7.89 -20.76 -5.13
N ALA A 353 -7.62 -22.05 -5.36
CA ALA A 353 -6.24 -22.55 -5.39
C ALA A 353 -5.36 -21.92 -6.50
N LEU A 354 -5.96 -21.53 -7.64
CA LEU A 354 -5.25 -20.85 -8.72
C LEU A 354 -4.97 -19.39 -8.37
N ILE A 355 -5.93 -18.76 -7.68
CA ILE A 355 -5.85 -17.42 -7.08
C ILE A 355 -4.72 -17.40 -6.05
N ASP A 356 -4.74 -18.29 -5.05
CA ASP A 356 -3.73 -18.36 -3.99
C ASP A 356 -2.32 -18.59 -4.58
N THR A 357 -2.22 -19.30 -5.71
CA THR A 357 -0.94 -19.49 -6.40
C THR A 357 -0.51 -18.22 -7.14
N VAL A 358 -1.42 -17.39 -7.67
CA VAL A 358 -1.08 -16.06 -8.24
C VAL A 358 -0.58 -15.15 -7.13
N ASP A 359 -1.31 -15.10 -6.01
CA ASP A 359 -0.95 -14.34 -4.82
C ASP A 359 0.46 -14.73 -4.34
N PHE A 360 0.82 -16.01 -4.42
CA PHE A 360 2.16 -16.51 -4.10
C PHE A 360 3.24 -16.26 -5.17
N VAL A 361 2.88 -16.18 -6.47
CA VAL A 361 3.83 -16.05 -7.60
C VAL A 361 4.03 -14.61 -8.07
N ALA A 362 3.18 -13.68 -7.63
CA ALA A 362 3.37 -12.23 -7.68
C ALA A 362 4.78 -11.76 -7.27
N TRP A 363 5.50 -12.63 -6.54
CA TRP A 363 6.71 -12.32 -5.81
C TRP A 363 7.95 -13.05 -6.35
N TYR A 364 8.33 -12.80 -7.62
CA TYR A 364 9.60 -13.31 -8.15
C TYR A 364 10.20 -12.58 -9.37
N TYR A 365 11.21 -11.74 -9.08
CA TYR A 365 12.38 -11.26 -9.85
C TYR A 365 12.30 -10.91 -11.36
N GLY A 366 12.59 -9.63 -11.63
CA GLY A 366 13.23 -9.11 -12.85
C GLY A 366 14.33 -8.07 -12.57
N THR A 367 15.21 -7.79 -13.54
CA THR A 367 16.53 -7.15 -13.32
C THR A 367 16.51 -5.61 -13.26
N THR A 368 16.52 -5.05 -12.05
CA THR A 368 16.63 -3.60 -11.79
C THR A 368 17.92 -2.93 -12.24
N GLY A 369 19.03 -3.66 -12.19
CA GLY A 369 20.35 -3.10 -12.53
C GLY A 369 20.48 -2.51 -13.94
N ALA A 370 19.64 -2.89 -14.92
CA ALA A 370 19.67 -2.28 -16.26
C ALA A 370 19.11 -0.85 -16.25
N LEU A 371 17.99 -0.62 -15.57
CA LEU A 371 17.34 0.70 -15.48
C LEU A 371 18.20 1.68 -14.65
N GLU A 372 18.85 1.21 -13.60
CA GLU A 372 19.76 2.02 -12.78
C GLU A 372 20.92 2.62 -13.59
N THR A 373 21.49 1.85 -14.53
CA THR A 373 22.56 2.36 -15.41
C THR A 373 22.10 3.49 -16.34
N LEU A 374 20.77 3.66 -16.50
CA LEU A 374 20.14 4.76 -17.22
C LEU A 374 19.87 5.98 -16.32
N GLY A 375 20.37 6.01 -15.08
CA GLY A 375 20.18 7.13 -14.15
C GLY A 375 18.83 7.15 -13.43
N VAL A 376 18.08 6.05 -13.56
CA VAL A 376 16.84 5.76 -12.83
C VAL A 376 17.20 5.36 -11.40
N SER A 377 16.41 5.79 -10.41
CA SER A 377 16.57 5.29 -9.04
C SER A 377 16.19 3.81 -8.95
N GLU A 378 16.99 3.01 -8.22
CA GLU A 378 16.74 1.58 -7.90
C GLU A 378 15.27 1.32 -7.53
N ALA A 379 14.72 2.06 -6.55
CA ALA A 379 13.33 1.94 -6.12
C ALA A 379 12.28 2.09 -7.25
N ALA A 380 12.52 2.99 -8.21
CA ALA A 380 11.59 3.18 -9.34
C ALA A 380 11.73 2.08 -10.39
N ALA A 381 12.91 1.46 -10.49
CA ALA A 381 13.15 0.30 -11.34
C ALA A 381 12.50 -0.96 -10.76
N ASP A 382 12.62 -1.19 -9.44
CA ASP A 382 12.02 -2.34 -8.74
C ASP A 382 10.50 -2.31 -8.89
N ALA A 383 9.87 -1.19 -8.55
CA ALA A 383 8.41 -1.04 -8.65
C ALA A 383 7.86 -1.28 -10.07
N PHE A 384 8.59 -0.85 -11.11
CA PHE A 384 8.21 -1.12 -12.49
C PHE A 384 8.25 -2.61 -12.81
N VAL A 385 9.30 -3.32 -12.38
CA VAL A 385 9.47 -4.75 -12.63
C VAL A 385 8.41 -5.58 -11.92
N ASP A 386 8.14 -5.30 -10.64
CA ASP A 386 7.21 -6.08 -9.82
C ASP A 386 5.78 -6.05 -10.39
N VAL A 387 5.32 -4.87 -10.84
CA VAL A 387 4.01 -4.71 -11.50
C VAL A 387 3.96 -5.49 -12.82
N PHE A 388 5.04 -5.46 -13.59
CA PHE A 388 5.14 -6.21 -14.86
C PHE A 388 5.06 -7.72 -14.64
N ASP A 389 5.77 -8.25 -13.66
CA ASP A 389 5.82 -9.68 -13.37
C ASP A 389 4.47 -10.18 -12.81
N PHE A 390 3.83 -9.42 -11.91
CA PHE A 390 2.50 -9.73 -11.40
C PHE A 390 1.47 -9.82 -12.53
N VAL A 391 1.35 -8.76 -13.33
CA VAL A 391 0.39 -8.65 -14.43
C VAL A 391 0.55 -9.84 -15.37
N THR A 392 1.80 -10.20 -15.67
CA THR A 392 2.15 -11.31 -16.54
C THR A 392 1.75 -12.67 -15.93
N ALA A 393 2.05 -12.91 -14.65
CA ALA A 393 1.71 -14.15 -13.96
C ALA A 393 0.19 -14.34 -13.82
N ALA A 394 -0.53 -13.29 -13.44
CA ALA A 394 -1.98 -13.25 -13.37
C ALA A 394 -2.61 -13.55 -14.74
N PHE A 395 -2.14 -12.86 -15.79
CA PHE A 395 -2.67 -13.03 -17.14
C PHE A 395 -2.55 -14.48 -17.64
N ASN A 396 -1.39 -15.12 -17.43
CA ASN A 396 -1.13 -16.51 -17.79
C ASN A 396 -2.08 -17.50 -17.12
N LYS A 397 -2.27 -17.33 -15.81
CA LYS A 397 -3.04 -18.27 -15.00
C LYS A 397 -4.53 -18.14 -15.26
N PHE A 398 -5.04 -16.92 -15.37
CA PHE A 398 -6.47 -16.69 -15.57
C PHE A 398 -6.93 -16.95 -17.00
N SER A 399 -6.10 -16.65 -18.01
CA SER A 399 -6.42 -16.96 -19.42
C SER A 399 -6.73 -18.45 -19.66
N ALA A 400 -6.15 -19.35 -18.86
CA ALA A 400 -6.33 -20.80 -18.96
C ALA A 400 -7.69 -21.27 -18.44
N ALA A 401 -8.25 -20.51 -17.51
CA ALA A 401 -9.47 -20.80 -16.78
C ALA A 401 -10.71 -20.25 -17.51
N ILE A 402 -10.59 -19.19 -18.31
CA ILE A 402 -11.72 -18.56 -18.98
C ILE A 402 -12.25 -19.48 -20.11
N TYR A 403 -13.35 -20.19 -19.84
CA TYR A 403 -14.08 -21.07 -20.78
C TYR A 403 -15.54 -20.61 -20.97
N LYS A 404 -16.11 -20.84 -22.17
CA LYS A 404 -17.15 -20.02 -22.87
C LYS A 404 -18.62 -20.25 -22.54
N VAL A 405 -19.42 -19.19 -22.80
CA VAL A 405 -20.72 -19.30 -23.49
C VAL A 405 -20.86 -18.31 -24.69
N SER A 406 -20.37 -17.07 -24.62
CA SER A 406 -20.33 -16.12 -25.74
C SER A 406 -19.56 -14.85 -25.32
N ASP A 407 -18.59 -14.36 -26.09
CA ASP A 407 -17.89 -13.08 -25.80
C ASP A 407 -18.44 -11.92 -26.65
N ASN A 408 -19.78 -11.82 -26.71
CA ASN A 408 -20.48 -10.66 -27.29
C ASN A 408 -20.57 -9.49 -26.29
N GLY A 409 -19.54 -9.30 -25.47
CA GLY A 409 -19.53 -8.29 -24.42
C GLY A 409 -18.42 -8.53 -23.41
N GLY A 410 -17.16 -8.32 -23.80
CA GLY A 410 -16.05 -7.95 -22.91
C GLY A 410 -15.57 -8.88 -21.78
N GLN A 411 -16.16 -10.06 -21.55
CA GLN A 411 -15.71 -10.99 -20.50
C GLN A 411 -14.24 -11.41 -20.67
N PHE A 412 -13.84 -11.67 -21.91
CA PHE A 412 -12.47 -12.11 -22.19
C PHE A 412 -11.46 -10.95 -22.05
N TYR A 413 -11.91 -9.71 -22.25
CA TYR A 413 -11.10 -8.49 -22.11
C TYR A 413 -11.06 -7.94 -20.66
N PHE A 414 -11.84 -8.50 -19.74
CA PHE A 414 -11.86 -8.02 -18.35
C PHE A 414 -10.50 -8.19 -17.64
N LEU A 415 -9.72 -9.21 -18.02
CA LEU A 415 -8.38 -9.45 -17.49
C LEU A 415 -7.38 -8.34 -17.89
N PRO A 416 -7.27 -7.93 -19.16
CA PRO A 416 -6.57 -6.70 -19.54
C PRO A 416 -6.97 -5.45 -18.73
N VAL A 417 -8.27 -5.25 -18.47
CA VAL A 417 -8.77 -4.12 -17.67
C VAL A 417 -8.22 -4.15 -16.24
N VAL A 418 -8.20 -5.32 -15.60
CA VAL A 418 -7.57 -5.51 -14.28
C VAL A 418 -6.07 -5.18 -14.32
N CYS A 419 -5.36 -5.64 -15.36
CA CYS A 419 -3.93 -5.37 -15.52
C CYS A 419 -3.62 -3.87 -15.67
N HIS A 420 -4.40 -3.17 -16.51
CA HIS A 420 -4.26 -1.73 -16.66
C HIS A 420 -4.63 -0.98 -15.38
N THR A 421 -5.62 -1.45 -14.64
CA THR A 421 -6.04 -0.88 -13.34
C THR A 421 -4.92 -0.95 -12.30
N LEU A 422 -4.29 -2.11 -12.15
CA LEU A 422 -3.13 -2.29 -11.27
C LEU A 422 -1.98 -1.35 -11.65
N ASN A 423 -1.67 -1.26 -12.94
CA ASN A 423 -0.64 -0.35 -13.40
C ASN A 423 -0.98 1.12 -13.06
N ARG A 424 -2.22 1.55 -13.25
CA ARG A 424 -2.66 2.91 -12.89
C ARG A 424 -2.58 3.14 -11.39
N LEU A 425 -2.99 2.17 -10.57
CA LEU A 425 -2.95 2.25 -9.10
C LEU A 425 -1.51 2.51 -8.60
N CYS A 426 -0.54 1.75 -9.11
CA CYS A 426 0.87 1.87 -8.74
C CYS A 426 1.46 3.24 -9.10
N THR A 427 0.92 3.92 -10.11
CA THR A 427 1.36 5.27 -10.47
C THR A 427 0.75 6.39 -9.63
N THR A 428 -0.15 6.05 -8.69
CA THR A 428 -0.94 7.04 -7.93
C THR A 428 -0.73 7.03 -6.41
N VAL A 429 0.05 6.08 -5.86
CA VAL A 429 0.18 5.86 -4.40
C VAL A 429 1.39 6.57 -3.78
N ALA A 430 1.17 7.36 -2.72
CA ALA A 430 2.14 8.28 -2.11
C ALA A 430 3.53 7.73 -1.65
N GLY A 431 4.57 7.73 -2.48
CA GLY A 431 5.94 8.20 -2.20
C GLY A 431 6.09 9.74 -2.09
N PRO A 432 6.40 10.46 -3.19
CA PRO A 432 5.90 11.83 -3.50
C PRO A 432 5.70 12.08 -5.04
N PHE A 433 4.48 12.28 -5.57
CA PHE A 433 4.03 11.84 -6.94
C PHE A 433 4.35 12.73 -8.17
N ASN A 434 5.61 13.12 -8.39
CA ASN A 434 6.15 13.41 -9.74
C ASN A 434 7.66 13.70 -9.70
N VAL A 435 8.41 13.05 -8.79
CA VAL A 435 9.87 13.16 -8.86
C VAL A 435 10.29 12.57 -10.19
N SER A 436 11.03 13.34 -10.99
CA SER A 436 11.55 12.82 -12.24
C SER A 436 12.34 11.55 -11.94
N ILE A 437 11.96 10.48 -12.62
CA ILE A 437 12.54 9.15 -12.44
C ILE A 437 14.05 9.17 -12.71
N TYR A 438 14.50 10.16 -13.47
CA TYR A 438 15.89 10.47 -13.72
C TYR A 438 16.47 11.36 -12.62
N THR A 439 17.37 10.77 -11.83
CA THR A 439 18.06 11.44 -10.72
C THR A 439 19.02 12.56 -11.19
N ASN A 440 19.49 12.50 -12.43
CA ASN A 440 20.34 13.53 -13.04
C ASN A 440 19.50 14.59 -13.76
N SER A 441 19.54 15.84 -13.28
CA SER A 441 18.79 16.96 -13.86
C SER A 441 19.19 17.33 -15.30
N ASN A 442 20.35 16.88 -15.78
CA ASN A 442 20.83 17.12 -17.14
C ASN A 442 20.52 15.95 -18.10
N ASP A 443 19.85 14.90 -17.63
CA ASP A 443 19.44 13.80 -18.48
C ASP A 443 18.30 14.23 -19.41
N SER A 444 18.48 14.14 -20.72
CA SER A 444 17.44 14.50 -21.69
C SER A 444 16.19 13.64 -21.55
N ARG A 445 16.30 12.44 -20.96
CA ARG A 445 15.22 11.48 -20.76
C ARG A 445 14.29 11.86 -19.61
N LYS A 446 14.68 12.82 -18.76
CA LYS A 446 13.85 13.40 -17.68
C LYS A 446 12.46 13.86 -18.13
N ASN A 447 12.34 14.28 -19.39
CA ASN A 447 11.09 14.78 -19.95
C ASN A 447 10.37 13.74 -20.81
N TYR A 448 10.89 12.51 -20.91
CA TYR A 448 10.27 11.50 -21.74
C TYR A 448 8.91 11.10 -21.20
N SER A 449 7.92 11.13 -22.08
CA SER A 449 6.61 10.55 -21.83
C SER A 449 6.36 9.48 -22.87
N MET A 450 6.18 8.24 -22.44
CA MET A 450 5.71 7.16 -23.31
C MET A 450 4.27 7.45 -23.73
N ALA A 451 3.95 7.19 -24.99
CA ALA A 451 2.63 7.38 -25.54
C ALA A 451 2.33 6.34 -26.62
N PHE A 452 1.05 5.97 -26.73
CA PHE A 452 0.54 5.15 -27.82
C PHE A 452 -0.28 6.00 -28.79
N ASN A 453 -0.02 5.86 -30.09
CA ASN A 453 -0.72 6.61 -31.14
C ASN A 453 -1.76 5.72 -31.83
N ASN A 454 -2.96 5.61 -31.25
CA ASN A 454 -4.07 4.86 -31.85
C ASN A 454 -4.46 5.39 -33.24
N GLY A 455 -4.32 6.69 -33.50
CA GLY A 455 -4.70 7.30 -34.79
C GLY A 455 -3.87 6.78 -35.97
N SER A 456 -2.60 6.41 -35.73
CA SER A 456 -1.71 5.88 -36.77
C SER A 456 -1.81 4.37 -36.94
N PHE A 457 -2.47 3.67 -36.01
CA PHE A 457 -2.51 2.21 -35.97
C PHE A 457 -3.09 1.57 -37.24
N PRO A 458 -4.28 1.97 -37.77
CA PRO A 458 -4.82 1.33 -38.97
C PRO A 458 -3.90 1.47 -40.20
N GLY A 459 -3.23 2.62 -40.33
CA GLY A 459 -2.25 2.86 -41.38
C GLY A 459 -1.01 1.98 -41.24
N SER A 460 -0.52 1.81 -40.00
CA SER A 460 0.58 0.91 -39.67
C SER A 460 0.23 -0.54 -39.98
N LEU A 461 -0.93 -1.04 -39.51
CA LEU A 461 -1.41 -2.39 -39.79
C LEU A 461 -1.57 -2.63 -41.29
N ASN A 462 -2.14 -1.67 -42.03
CA ASN A 462 -2.27 -1.76 -43.48
C ASN A 462 -0.93 -1.88 -44.19
N SER A 463 0.10 -1.19 -43.70
CA SER A 463 1.46 -1.31 -44.23
C SER A 463 2.04 -2.70 -43.98
N VAL A 464 1.78 -3.30 -42.82
CA VAL A 464 2.30 -4.62 -42.45
C VAL A 464 1.63 -5.74 -43.24
N ILE A 465 0.31 -5.67 -43.46
CA ILE A 465 -0.44 -6.73 -44.17
C ILE A 465 -0.56 -6.50 -45.68
N SER A 466 0.01 -5.41 -46.21
CA SER A 466 -0.10 -5.03 -47.61
C SER A 466 0.25 -6.17 -48.56
N GLY A 467 -0.62 -6.47 -49.52
CA GLY A 467 -0.46 -7.57 -50.48
C GLY A 467 -1.14 -8.88 -50.06
N ASN A 468 -1.41 -9.07 -48.77
CA ASN A 468 -2.21 -10.18 -48.24
C ASN A 468 -3.60 -9.72 -47.79
N GLY A 469 -3.84 -8.41 -47.73
CA GLY A 469 -5.05 -7.82 -47.18
C GLY A 469 -5.15 -6.31 -47.38
N SER A 470 -6.21 -5.72 -46.83
CA SER A 470 -6.42 -4.27 -46.75
C SER A 470 -7.16 -3.90 -45.48
N VAL A 471 -6.73 -2.84 -44.81
CA VAL A 471 -7.32 -2.36 -43.55
C VAL A 471 -8.14 -1.10 -43.79
N GLN A 472 -9.32 -1.06 -43.21
CA GLN A 472 -10.16 0.14 -43.16
C GLN A 472 -9.66 1.09 -42.06
N ASN A 473 -9.99 2.38 -42.18
CA ASN A 473 -9.81 3.29 -41.03
C ASN A 473 -10.75 2.89 -39.89
N TRP A 474 -10.51 3.40 -38.69
CA TRP A 474 -11.40 3.21 -37.53
C TRP A 474 -12.88 3.44 -37.90
N GLN A 475 -13.70 2.41 -37.67
CA GLN A 475 -15.16 2.44 -37.82
C GLN A 475 -15.79 2.30 -36.43
N GLN A 476 -16.92 2.98 -36.20
CA GLN A 476 -17.70 2.84 -34.98
C GLN A 476 -18.61 1.61 -35.10
N GLU A 477 -18.56 0.67 -34.16
CA GLU A 477 -19.31 -0.59 -34.27
C GLU A 477 -20.75 -0.51 -33.71
N ASN A 478 -21.03 0.35 -32.73
CA ASN A 478 -22.40 0.56 -32.23
C ASN A 478 -22.76 2.05 -32.13
N THR A 479 -23.91 2.45 -32.68
CA THR A 479 -24.59 3.72 -32.35
C THR A 479 -26.10 3.51 -32.20
N GLY A 480 -26.57 3.16 -31.01
CA GLY A 480 -28.00 3.20 -30.65
C GLY A 480 -28.41 4.52 -29.97
N ASP A 481 -27.42 5.26 -29.47
CA ASP A 481 -27.53 6.23 -28.38
C ASP A 481 -26.73 7.52 -28.67
N GLY A 482 -26.04 7.59 -29.82
CA GLY A 482 -25.47 8.83 -30.35
C GLY A 482 -24.20 9.35 -29.68
N GLY A 483 -23.62 8.60 -28.74
CA GLY A 483 -22.29 8.86 -28.18
C GLY A 483 -21.17 8.48 -29.14
N THR A 484 -20.06 9.21 -29.11
CA THR A 484 -18.81 8.86 -29.83
C THR A 484 -17.80 8.41 -28.77
N TYR A 485 -17.69 7.09 -28.55
CA TYR A 485 -16.73 6.52 -27.62
C TYR A 485 -15.53 5.98 -28.42
N PRO A 486 -14.30 6.50 -28.21
CA PRO A 486 -13.13 6.10 -28.99
C PRO A 486 -12.84 4.59 -28.96
N PHE A 487 -13.14 3.90 -27.86
CA PHE A 487 -12.83 2.47 -27.73
C PHE A 487 -13.89 1.52 -28.28
N ASN A 488 -15.06 2.03 -28.68
CA ASN A 488 -16.05 1.27 -29.42
C ASN A 488 -15.84 1.45 -30.94
N GLN A 489 -14.57 1.42 -31.32
CA GLN A 489 -14.11 1.51 -32.69
C GLN A 489 -13.27 0.28 -33.01
N ALA A 490 -13.45 -0.20 -34.24
CA ALA A 490 -12.66 -1.29 -34.76
C ALA A 490 -12.09 -0.94 -36.14
N ALA A 491 -10.90 -1.46 -36.41
CA ALA A 491 -10.31 -1.47 -37.74
C ALA A 491 -10.62 -2.83 -38.35
N GLU A 492 -11.57 -2.85 -39.29
CA GLU A 492 -11.92 -4.05 -40.06
C GLU A 492 -10.94 -4.25 -41.22
N TYR A 493 -10.59 -5.50 -41.51
CA TYR A 493 -9.71 -5.87 -42.60
C TYR A 493 -9.98 -7.27 -43.12
N THR A 494 -9.47 -7.54 -44.32
CA THR A 494 -9.36 -8.90 -44.81
C THR A 494 -7.90 -9.33 -44.80
N PHE A 495 -7.63 -10.58 -44.47
CA PHE A 495 -6.33 -11.21 -44.63
C PHE A 495 -6.52 -12.55 -45.33
N GLU A 496 -5.89 -12.74 -46.49
CA GLU A 496 -6.02 -13.94 -47.32
C GLU A 496 -7.49 -14.30 -47.64
N SER A 497 -8.32 -13.28 -47.85
CA SER A 497 -9.78 -13.35 -48.09
C SER A 497 -10.65 -13.70 -46.87
N TYR A 498 -10.08 -13.76 -45.66
CA TYR A 498 -10.84 -13.96 -44.43
C TYR A 498 -11.02 -12.64 -43.67
N PRO A 499 -12.21 -12.36 -43.14
CA PRO A 499 -12.49 -11.13 -42.38
C PRO A 499 -11.87 -11.20 -40.99
N PHE A 500 -11.21 -10.12 -40.60
CA PHE A 500 -10.67 -9.89 -39.28
C PHE A 500 -10.97 -8.48 -38.83
N ARG A 501 -10.93 -8.28 -37.53
CA ARG A 501 -11.19 -7.01 -36.89
C ARG A 501 -10.20 -6.82 -35.76
N THR A 502 -9.68 -5.61 -35.62
CA THR A 502 -8.85 -5.24 -34.47
C THR A 502 -9.51 -4.09 -33.75
N TRP A 503 -9.78 -4.27 -32.46
CA TRP A 503 -10.38 -3.24 -31.64
C TRP A 503 -9.37 -2.15 -31.24
N TYR A 504 -9.90 -0.99 -30.88
CA TYR A 504 -9.09 0.12 -30.41
C TYR A 504 -8.26 -0.26 -29.17
N GLN A 505 -6.95 -0.04 -29.22
CA GLN A 505 -6.04 -0.50 -28.16
C GLN A 505 -6.18 0.33 -26.89
N GLU A 506 -6.28 -0.34 -25.74
CA GLU A 506 -6.09 0.28 -24.43
C GLU A 506 -4.59 0.44 -24.13
N SER A 507 -4.22 1.54 -23.50
CA SER A 507 -2.86 1.72 -22.99
C SER A 507 -2.84 2.39 -21.63
N SER A 508 -1.84 2.05 -20.82
CA SER A 508 -1.59 2.68 -19.53
C SER A 508 -0.08 2.85 -19.33
N VAL A 509 0.33 4.07 -19.01
CA VAL A 509 1.74 4.40 -18.79
C VAL A 509 2.14 3.91 -17.39
N SER A 510 3.26 3.19 -17.30
CA SER A 510 3.86 2.69 -16.07
C SER A 510 5.00 3.64 -15.67
N ALA A 511 4.62 4.77 -15.08
CA ALA A 511 5.49 5.92 -14.86
C ALA A 511 6.19 6.39 -16.17
N GLN A 512 7.16 7.31 -16.13
CA GLN A 512 7.91 7.73 -17.32
C GLN A 512 8.77 6.60 -17.94
N LEU A 513 8.76 5.37 -17.40
CA LEU A 513 9.66 4.27 -17.81
C LEU A 513 9.07 3.34 -18.86
N GLY A 514 7.75 3.21 -18.92
CA GLY A 514 7.13 2.25 -19.83
C GLY A 514 5.64 2.44 -20.05
N ILE A 515 5.07 1.59 -20.91
CA ILE A 515 3.66 1.59 -21.26
C ILE A 515 3.20 0.15 -21.50
N PHE A 516 2.04 -0.17 -20.95
CA PHE A 516 1.28 -1.36 -21.33
C PHE A 516 0.33 -1.01 -22.46
N VAL A 517 0.24 -1.90 -23.44
CA VAL A 517 -0.75 -1.83 -24.51
C VAL A 517 -1.45 -3.17 -24.60
N SER A 518 -2.78 -3.17 -24.63
CA SER A 518 -3.58 -4.37 -24.84
C SER A 518 -4.58 -4.19 -25.98
N CYS A 519 -4.99 -5.30 -26.59
CA CYS A 519 -5.81 -5.28 -27.79
C CYS A 519 -6.57 -6.60 -27.97
N LYS A 520 -7.85 -6.52 -28.37
CA LYS A 520 -8.59 -7.66 -28.93
C LYS A 520 -8.53 -7.67 -30.45
N LEU A 521 -8.51 -8.88 -30.99
CA LEU A 521 -8.67 -9.16 -32.40
C LEU A 521 -9.76 -10.20 -32.57
N ASP A 522 -10.62 -10.01 -33.56
CA ASP A 522 -11.66 -10.96 -33.90
C ASP A 522 -11.40 -11.56 -35.27
N TYR A 523 -11.60 -12.88 -35.36
CA TYR A 523 -11.81 -13.57 -36.62
C TYR A 523 -13.31 -13.82 -36.80
N GLU A 524 -13.91 -13.11 -37.77
CA GLU A 524 -15.34 -13.18 -38.01
C GLU A 524 -15.72 -14.51 -38.69
N ILE A 525 -16.45 -15.36 -37.98
CA ILE A 525 -16.94 -16.63 -38.54
C ILE A 525 -18.32 -16.36 -39.18
N GLY A 526 -18.46 -16.69 -40.46
CA GLY A 526 -19.61 -16.30 -41.29
C GLY A 526 -21.01 -16.83 -40.92
N ASP A 527 -21.26 -17.27 -39.69
CA ASP A 527 -22.60 -17.61 -39.16
C ASP A 527 -23.22 -16.55 -38.23
N ASN A 528 -22.56 -15.39 -38.05
CA ASN A 528 -23.02 -14.22 -37.30
C ASN A 528 -23.31 -14.45 -35.80
N SER A 529 -22.71 -15.45 -35.15
CA SER A 529 -22.93 -15.65 -33.71
C SER A 529 -21.70 -15.99 -32.87
N LYS A 530 -20.54 -16.27 -33.48
CA LYS A 530 -19.35 -16.76 -32.78
C LYS A 530 -18.05 -16.37 -33.49
N ASP A 531 -17.46 -15.24 -33.13
CA ASP A 531 -16.14 -14.85 -33.63
C ASP A 531 -15.04 -15.48 -32.77
N ASP A 532 -13.91 -15.90 -33.33
CA ASP A 532 -12.78 -16.31 -32.49
C ASP A 532 -12.02 -15.06 -32.03
N HIS A 533 -11.57 -15.04 -30.78
CA HIS A 533 -10.94 -13.85 -30.19
C HIS A 533 -9.46 -14.07 -29.93
N VAL A 534 -8.65 -13.04 -30.11
CA VAL A 534 -7.26 -12.99 -29.66
C VAL A 534 -7.09 -11.80 -28.75
N ILE A 535 -6.55 -12.01 -27.55
CA ILE A 535 -6.15 -10.92 -26.65
C ILE A 535 -4.64 -10.82 -26.66
N LEU A 536 -4.13 -9.63 -26.93
CA LEU A 536 -2.72 -9.28 -26.85
C LEU A 536 -2.48 -8.40 -25.64
N LEU A 537 -1.40 -8.68 -24.91
CA LEU A 537 -0.84 -7.82 -23.89
C LEU A 537 0.63 -7.61 -24.21
N MET A 538 1.05 -6.34 -24.30
CA MET A 538 2.40 -5.95 -24.68
C MET A 538 2.93 -4.91 -23.69
N GLY A 539 4.18 -5.09 -23.29
CA GLY A 539 4.89 -4.19 -22.39
C GLY A 539 6.07 -3.55 -23.10
N PHE A 540 6.18 -2.23 -23.01
CA PHE A 540 7.26 -1.46 -23.62
C PHE A 540 7.99 -0.66 -22.55
N LYS A 541 9.32 -0.61 -22.64
CA LYS A 541 10.16 0.30 -21.86
C LYS A 541 10.80 1.37 -22.74
N LEU A 542 11.28 2.43 -22.10
CA LEU A 542 12.20 3.37 -22.74
C LEU A 542 13.46 2.65 -23.24
N PRO A 543 14.00 3.05 -24.40
CA PRO A 543 15.18 2.39 -24.95
C PRO A 543 16.41 2.55 -24.06
N ASP A 544 17.26 1.52 -24.09
CA ASP A 544 18.52 1.53 -23.36
C ASP A 544 19.53 2.54 -23.94
N THR A 545 19.32 3.02 -25.19
CA THR A 545 20.17 4.03 -25.85
C THR A 545 19.34 5.23 -26.36
N ASN A 546 19.91 6.44 -26.23
CA ASN A 546 19.27 7.69 -26.65
C ASN A 546 19.12 7.75 -28.19
N GLY A 547 17.90 8.03 -28.68
CA GLY A 547 17.57 8.13 -30.11
C GLY A 547 16.93 6.86 -30.73
N ASP A 548 16.80 5.78 -29.95
CA ASP A 548 16.15 4.55 -30.38
C ASP A 548 14.63 4.59 -30.19
N LYS A 549 13.90 3.61 -30.74
CA LYS A 549 12.46 3.43 -30.50
C LYS A 549 12.22 2.77 -29.13
N PRO A 550 11.02 2.93 -28.52
CA PRO A 550 10.55 2.09 -27.42
C PRO A 550 10.89 0.62 -27.63
N THR A 551 11.42 -0.03 -26.59
CA THR A 551 11.80 -1.45 -26.66
C THR A 551 10.66 -2.31 -26.15
N LEU A 552 10.19 -3.24 -26.98
CA LEU A 552 9.24 -4.28 -26.57
C LEU A 552 9.97 -5.23 -25.61
N THR A 553 9.54 -5.28 -24.36
CA THR A 553 10.17 -6.12 -23.31
C THR A 553 9.39 -7.38 -23.03
N PHE A 554 8.10 -7.36 -23.34
CA PHE A 554 7.18 -8.44 -23.03
C PHE A 554 6.05 -8.47 -24.06
N ALA A 555 5.67 -9.67 -24.49
CA ALA A 555 4.38 -9.87 -25.14
C ALA A 555 3.79 -11.23 -24.79
N GLN A 556 2.46 -11.25 -24.72
CA GLN A 556 1.68 -12.45 -24.54
C GLN A 556 0.41 -12.38 -25.38
N ALA A 557 -0.05 -13.55 -25.84
CA ALA A 557 -1.28 -13.70 -26.57
C ALA A 557 -2.10 -14.89 -26.06
N THR A 558 -3.42 -14.70 -26.00
CA THR A 558 -4.38 -15.79 -25.80
C THR A 558 -5.36 -15.83 -26.96
N VAL A 559 -5.52 -17.00 -27.58
CA VAL A 559 -6.47 -17.27 -28.67
C VAL A 559 -7.63 -18.09 -28.12
N GLN A 560 -8.85 -17.62 -28.37
CA GLN A 560 -10.09 -18.17 -27.86
C GLN A 560 -11.01 -18.61 -29.01
N PHE A 561 -11.29 -19.92 -29.10
CA PHE A 561 -12.16 -20.48 -30.15
C PHE A 561 -13.65 -20.56 -29.78
N THR A 562 -14.46 -19.51 -29.93
CA THR A 562 -15.81 -19.34 -29.32
C THR A 562 -16.83 -20.44 -29.57
N ASP A 563 -16.64 -21.22 -30.64
CA ASP A 563 -17.47 -22.39 -30.92
C ASP A 563 -17.20 -23.61 -30.01
N GLY A 564 -16.15 -23.58 -29.20
CA GLY A 564 -15.74 -24.68 -28.31
C GLY A 564 -15.19 -25.90 -29.04
N SER A 565 -14.91 -25.78 -30.35
CA SER A 565 -14.40 -26.89 -31.16
C SER A 565 -12.95 -27.26 -30.88
N ASN A 566 -12.20 -26.33 -30.30
CA ASN A 566 -10.78 -26.46 -30.01
C ASN A 566 -10.46 -25.85 -28.64
N THR A 567 -9.42 -26.36 -28.00
CA THR A 567 -8.87 -25.76 -26.78
C THR A 567 -8.24 -24.41 -27.08
N ASN A 568 -8.38 -23.45 -26.17
CA ASN A 568 -7.72 -22.15 -26.28
C ASN A 568 -6.20 -22.33 -26.38
N ILE A 569 -5.54 -21.42 -27.09
CA ILE A 569 -4.07 -21.36 -27.17
C ILE A 569 -3.61 -20.21 -26.31
N MET A 570 -2.66 -20.45 -25.41
CA MET A 570 -2.04 -19.41 -24.61
C MET A 570 -0.54 -19.48 -24.82
N THR A 571 0.06 -18.37 -25.22
CA THR A 571 1.52 -18.29 -25.24
C THR A 571 2.03 -18.15 -23.81
N PRO A 572 3.24 -18.66 -23.51
CA PRO A 572 3.96 -18.23 -22.32
C PRO A 572 4.26 -16.72 -22.41
N PRO A 573 4.68 -16.10 -21.31
CA PRO A 573 5.08 -14.72 -21.31
C PRO A 573 6.49 -14.58 -21.88
N TYR A 574 6.58 -14.22 -23.16
CA TYR A 574 7.89 -14.01 -23.78
C TYR A 574 8.43 -12.65 -23.38
N ASN A 575 9.63 -12.64 -22.82
CA ASN A 575 10.30 -11.44 -22.32
C ASN A 575 11.77 -11.37 -22.79
N ASP A 576 12.40 -10.20 -22.67
CA ASP A 576 13.80 -9.96 -23.10
C ASP A 576 14.78 -9.71 -21.92
N ALA A 577 14.45 -10.17 -20.70
CA ALA A 577 15.34 -10.03 -19.53
C ALA A 577 16.44 -11.12 -19.47
N SER A 578 17.37 -11.01 -18.51
CA SER A 578 18.62 -11.81 -18.50
C SER A 578 18.76 -12.88 -17.40
N SER A 579 17.68 -13.25 -16.68
CA SER A 579 17.78 -14.15 -15.51
C SER A 579 16.88 -15.41 -15.53
N SER A 580 17.50 -16.53 -15.90
CA SER A 580 17.24 -17.96 -15.55
C SER A 580 15.92 -18.71 -15.82
N THR A 581 14.85 -18.13 -16.37
CA THR A 581 13.70 -18.92 -16.90
C THR A 581 13.82 -19.17 -18.41
N SER A 582 13.11 -20.19 -18.93
CA SER A 582 13.23 -20.68 -20.31
C SER A 582 12.46 -19.87 -21.36
N TYR A 583 11.97 -18.66 -21.03
CA TYR A 583 11.09 -17.85 -21.89
C TYR A 583 11.71 -16.55 -22.40
N TYR A 584 13.01 -16.36 -22.20
CA TYR A 584 13.74 -15.22 -22.76
C TYR A 584 14.02 -15.37 -24.24
N THR A 585 13.75 -14.30 -25.00
CA THR A 585 13.97 -14.25 -26.44
C THR A 585 14.33 -12.83 -26.89
N SER A 586 15.36 -12.71 -27.72
CA SER A 586 15.69 -11.45 -28.39
C SER A 586 14.68 -11.07 -29.49
N ASP A 587 13.69 -11.94 -29.75
CA ASP A 587 12.68 -11.78 -30.78
C ASP A 587 11.31 -12.22 -30.24
N VAL A 588 10.78 -11.40 -29.32
CA VAL A 588 9.50 -11.61 -28.62
C VAL A 588 8.35 -11.88 -29.60
N ILE A 589 8.25 -11.07 -30.68
CA ILE A 589 7.20 -11.19 -31.70
C ILE A 589 7.25 -12.54 -32.40
N ASN A 590 8.42 -12.98 -32.88
CA ASN A 590 8.51 -14.27 -33.56
C ASN A 590 8.30 -15.46 -32.61
N SER A 591 8.64 -15.33 -31.33
CA SER A 591 8.35 -16.38 -30.35
C SER A 591 6.85 -16.57 -30.10
N VAL A 592 6.10 -15.47 -29.92
CA VAL A 592 4.62 -15.51 -29.84
C VAL A 592 4.05 -16.14 -31.12
N TYR A 593 4.48 -15.67 -32.28
CA TYR A 593 4.06 -16.20 -33.59
C TYR A 593 4.30 -17.70 -33.72
N ASN A 594 5.54 -18.16 -33.49
CA ASN A 594 5.92 -19.56 -33.65
C ASN A 594 5.15 -20.47 -32.69
N PHE A 595 4.88 -20.01 -31.47
CA PHE A 595 4.08 -20.76 -30.52
C PHE A 595 2.64 -20.95 -31.02
N ILE A 596 1.96 -19.86 -31.38
CA ILE A 596 0.58 -19.92 -31.90
C ILE A 596 0.54 -20.78 -33.16
N GLN A 597 1.46 -20.55 -34.10
CA GLN A 597 1.53 -21.32 -35.35
C GLN A 597 1.72 -22.82 -35.11
N GLY A 598 2.58 -23.19 -34.16
CA GLY A 598 2.80 -24.58 -33.77
C GLY A 598 1.57 -25.22 -33.11
N GLN A 599 0.78 -24.46 -32.36
CA GLN A 599 -0.46 -24.98 -31.77
C GLN A 599 -1.61 -25.07 -32.78
N LEU A 600 -1.69 -24.11 -33.71
CA LEU A 600 -2.69 -24.09 -34.79
C LEU A 600 -2.59 -25.31 -35.72
N SER A 601 -1.43 -25.96 -35.82
CA SER A 601 -1.32 -27.19 -36.62
C SER A 601 -2.18 -28.35 -36.10
N ASN A 602 -2.61 -28.28 -34.83
CA ASN A 602 -3.48 -29.28 -34.20
C ASN A 602 -4.95 -28.86 -34.17
N VAL A 603 -5.28 -27.65 -34.65
CA VAL A 603 -6.62 -27.09 -34.62
C VAL A 603 -7.44 -27.66 -35.79
N THR A 604 -8.61 -28.21 -35.46
CA THR A 604 -9.57 -28.70 -36.47
C THR A 604 -10.38 -27.54 -37.01
N MET A 605 -10.49 -27.44 -38.34
CA MET A 605 -11.17 -26.34 -39.04
C MET A 605 -12.16 -26.90 -40.07
N ASN A 606 -13.41 -26.48 -40.01
CA ASN A 606 -14.38 -26.70 -41.09
C ASN A 606 -14.24 -25.64 -42.20
N SER A 607 -15.15 -25.62 -43.18
CA SER A 607 -15.09 -24.67 -44.30
C SER A 607 -15.27 -23.21 -43.91
N SER A 608 -16.06 -22.91 -42.87
CA SER A 608 -16.30 -21.54 -42.39
C SER A 608 -15.20 -21.06 -41.44
N GLN A 609 -14.32 -21.94 -40.96
CA GLN A 609 -13.27 -21.68 -39.96
C GLN A 609 -11.87 -21.61 -40.56
N GLN A 610 -11.75 -21.64 -41.88
CA GLN A 610 -10.45 -21.71 -42.55
C GLN A 610 -9.56 -20.48 -42.29
N GLY A 611 -10.10 -19.36 -41.80
CA GLY A 611 -9.31 -18.20 -41.38
C GLY A 611 -8.45 -18.45 -40.15
N ARG A 612 -8.80 -19.45 -39.30
CA ARG A 612 -8.02 -19.82 -38.10
C ARG A 612 -6.54 -20.09 -38.39
N LYS A 613 -6.21 -20.59 -39.58
CA LYS A 613 -4.81 -20.86 -39.98
C LYS A 613 -3.93 -19.61 -40.04
N TYR A 614 -4.54 -18.42 -40.10
CA TYR A 614 -3.86 -17.13 -40.19
C TYR A 614 -3.86 -16.36 -38.86
N LEU A 615 -4.42 -16.92 -37.78
CA LEU A 615 -4.45 -16.24 -36.48
C LEU A 615 -3.05 -15.88 -35.98
N ALA A 616 -2.04 -16.73 -36.24
CA ALA A 616 -0.65 -16.40 -35.91
C ALA A 616 -0.12 -15.22 -36.75
N ASP A 617 -0.35 -15.22 -38.07
CA ASP A 617 0.11 -14.16 -38.98
C ASP A 617 -0.54 -12.81 -38.65
N VAL A 618 -1.85 -12.81 -38.39
CA VAL A 618 -2.61 -11.62 -38.00
C VAL A 618 -2.16 -11.11 -36.63
N THR A 619 -1.97 -12.00 -35.65
CA THR A 619 -1.41 -11.64 -34.33
C THR A 619 -0.04 -10.97 -34.47
N LYS A 620 0.85 -11.54 -35.28
CA LYS A 620 2.16 -10.98 -35.58
C LYS A 620 2.07 -9.60 -36.23
N ALA A 621 1.18 -9.44 -37.20
CA ALA A 621 0.99 -8.16 -37.89
C ALA A 621 0.51 -7.06 -36.94
N ASN A 622 -0.41 -7.39 -36.04
CA ASN A 622 -0.92 -6.45 -35.03
C ASN A 622 0.17 -6.08 -34.01
N MET A 623 0.95 -7.03 -33.51
CA MET A 623 2.08 -6.72 -32.62
C MET A 623 3.09 -5.78 -33.28
N GLN A 624 3.43 -6.01 -34.55
CA GLN A 624 4.33 -5.12 -35.30
C GLN A 624 3.73 -3.72 -35.47
N ALA A 625 2.45 -3.63 -35.80
CA ALA A 625 1.76 -2.36 -35.95
C ALA A 625 1.67 -1.58 -34.63
N ILE A 626 1.45 -2.27 -33.51
CA ILE A 626 1.50 -1.69 -32.15
C ILE A 626 2.90 -1.13 -31.89
N CYS A 627 3.97 -1.89 -32.16
CA CYS A 627 5.34 -1.43 -31.96
C CYS A 627 5.66 -0.15 -32.74
N ASP A 628 5.12 0.00 -33.94
CA ASP A 628 5.30 1.20 -34.76
C ASP A 628 4.50 2.43 -34.28
N CYS A 629 3.52 2.22 -33.38
CA CYS A 629 2.67 3.27 -32.82
C CYS A 629 3.03 3.66 -31.38
N VAL A 630 3.91 2.91 -30.70
CA VAL A 630 4.48 3.31 -29.42
C VAL A 630 5.61 4.30 -29.66
N SER A 631 5.61 5.39 -28.91
CA SER A 631 6.63 6.44 -29.01
C SER A 631 6.94 7.03 -27.63
N PHE A 632 8.01 7.83 -27.56
CA PHE A 632 8.24 8.76 -26.46
C PHE A 632 8.58 10.13 -27.03
N SER A 633 8.26 11.20 -26.28
CA SER A 633 8.59 12.59 -26.61
C SER A 633 9.39 13.27 -25.52
#